data_AF-A9B1B8-F1
#
_entry.id   AF-A9B1B8-F1
#
_cell.length_a   1.000
_cell.length_b   1.000
_cell.length_c   1.000
_cell.angle_alpha   90.00
_cell.angle_beta   90.00
_cell.angle_gamma   90.00
#
_symmetry.space_group_name_H-M   'P 1'
#
loop_
_entity.id
_entity.type
_entity.pdbx_description
1 polymer ?
#
loop_
_entity_poly.entity_id
_entity_poly.type
_entity_poly.pdbx_seq_one_letter_code
_entity_poly.pdbx_strand_id
1 'polypeptide(L)'
;MSFLRKLFGSSSQPASDAGIYLQVRCKRCGSLIRVRIDSRNDLSQRDEDDNLFVRKTLVDDRCYSRIELEAVFSPKRQLLNCEINGGTLVAGEENTTTSTR
;
A
#
# COMPACT_ATOMS: atom_id res chain seq x y z
N MET A 1 -9.96 -35.44 -24.28
CA MET A 1 -10.50 -34.79 -23.06
C MET A 1 -10.29 -33.27 -23.14
N SER A 2 -11.15 -32.56 -23.89
CA SER A 2 -10.96 -31.12 -24.21
C SER A 2 -11.93 -30.19 -23.46
N PHE A 3 -12.64 -30.71 -22.45
CA PHE A 3 -13.67 -29.98 -21.72
C PHE A 3 -13.10 -29.02 -20.67
N LEU A 4 -12.00 -29.40 -20.00
CA LEU A 4 -11.37 -28.58 -18.95
C LEU A 4 -10.65 -27.34 -19.48
N ARG A 5 -10.21 -27.31 -20.75
CA ARG A 5 -9.52 -26.15 -21.35
C ARG A 5 -10.42 -24.92 -21.54
N LYS A 6 -11.76 -25.09 -21.56
CA LYS A 6 -12.71 -23.97 -21.72
C LYS A 6 -13.04 -23.25 -20.40
N LEU A 7 -12.72 -23.85 -19.25
CA LEU A 7 -12.94 -23.23 -17.93
C LEU A 7 -11.76 -22.36 -17.46
N PHE A 8 -10.56 -22.56 -18.01
CA PHE A 8 -9.35 -21.80 -17.64
C PHE A 8 -8.86 -20.88 -18.78
N GLY A 9 -9.67 -20.69 -19.82
CA GLY A 9 -9.32 -19.96 -21.05
C GLY A 9 -9.74 -18.48 -21.09
N SER A 10 -10.10 -17.88 -19.96
CA SER A 10 -10.26 -16.43 -19.89
C SER A 10 -8.87 -15.82 -19.79
N SER A 11 -8.39 -15.24 -20.90
CA SER A 11 -7.29 -14.27 -20.89
C SER A 11 -7.74 -13.05 -20.09
N SER A 12 -7.74 -13.19 -18.76
CA SER A 12 -7.99 -12.10 -17.84
C SER A 12 -6.83 -11.13 -18.00
N GLN A 13 -7.09 -10.02 -18.67
CA GLN A 13 -6.19 -8.87 -18.66
C GLN A 13 -5.83 -8.62 -17.19
N PRO A 14 -4.53 -8.57 -16.81
CA PRO A 14 -4.16 -8.41 -15.42
C PRO A 14 -4.85 -7.16 -14.90
N ALA A 15 -5.70 -7.33 -13.89
CA ALA A 15 -6.41 -6.21 -13.29
C ALA A 15 -5.36 -5.16 -12.90
N SER A 16 -5.57 -3.91 -13.35
CA SER A 16 -4.68 -2.79 -13.02
C SER A 16 -4.40 -2.81 -11.52
N ASP A 17 -3.13 -2.86 -11.14
CA ASP A 17 -2.75 -2.95 -9.74
C ASP A 17 -3.20 -1.68 -9.00
N ALA A 18 -4.29 -1.79 -8.22
CA ALA A 18 -4.88 -0.68 -7.50
C ALA A 18 -4.16 -0.43 -6.15
N GLY A 19 -2.84 -0.57 -6.13
CA GLY A 19 -2.00 -0.44 -4.96
C GLY A 19 -1.42 0.96 -4.78
N ILE A 20 -1.60 1.53 -3.59
CA ILE A 20 -0.85 2.69 -3.13
C ILE A 20 0.38 2.18 -2.39
N TYR A 21 1.55 2.72 -2.72
CA TYR A 21 2.82 2.28 -2.15
C TYR A 21 3.46 3.40 -1.36
N LEU A 22 3.72 3.14 -0.07
CA LEU A 22 4.47 4.03 0.81
C LEU A 22 5.80 3.38 1.19
N GLN A 23 6.82 4.20 1.44
CA GLN A 23 8.10 3.75 1.97
C GLN A 23 8.28 4.31 3.37
N VAL A 24 8.59 3.44 4.33
CA VAL A 24 8.80 3.82 5.72
C VAL A 24 10.19 3.41 6.14
N ARG A 25 10.98 4.36 6.65
CA ARG A 25 12.28 4.08 7.24
C ARG A 25 12.12 3.79 8.73
N CYS A 26 12.58 2.62 9.18
CA CYS A 26 12.57 2.27 10.60
C CYS A 26 13.50 3.22 11.39
N LYS A 27 13.01 3.78 12.50
CA LYS A 27 13.81 4.68 13.35
C LYS A 27 14.92 3.95 14.10
N ARG A 28 14.77 2.64 14.36
CA ARG A 28 15.72 1.86 15.17
C ARG A 28 16.91 1.33 14.37
N CYS A 29 16.66 0.63 13.25
CA CYS A 29 17.71 -0.04 12.46
C CYS A 29 17.96 0.61 11.08
N GLY A 30 17.12 1.58 10.69
CA GLY A 30 17.24 2.28 9.41
C GLY A 30 16.74 1.51 8.18
N SER A 31 16.15 0.31 8.34
CA SER A 31 15.60 -0.47 7.22
C SER A 31 14.51 0.31 6.48
N LEU A 32 14.41 0.09 5.16
CA LEU A 32 13.33 0.64 4.33
C LEU A 32 12.26 -0.43 4.13
N ILE A 33 11.06 -0.14 4.61
CA ILE A 33 9.91 -1.04 4.54
C ILE A 33 8.95 -0.49 3.48
N ARG A 34 8.64 -1.30 2.47
CA ARG A 34 7.62 -0.97 1.46
C ARG A 34 6.26 -1.41 1.97
N VAL A 35 5.37 -0.46 2.15
CA VAL A 35 3.99 -0.69 2.57
C VAL A 35 3.11 -0.64 1.33
N ARG A 36 2.32 -1.70 1.13
CA ARG A 36 1.25 -1.71 0.15
C ARG A 36 -0.07 -1.43 0.87
N ILE A 37 -0.83 -0.47 0.35
CA ILE A 37 -2.21 -0.21 0.72
C ILE A 37 -3.07 -0.53 -0.49
N ASP A 38 -3.96 -1.52 -0.35
CA ASP A 38 -4.95 -1.80 -1.38
C ASP A 38 -6.00 -0.70 -1.39
N SER A 39 -6.01 0.10 -2.45
CA SER A 39 -6.89 1.26 -2.52
C SER A 39 -8.37 0.90 -2.45
N ARG A 40 -8.77 -0.34 -2.77
CA ARG A 40 -10.17 -0.79 -2.78
C ARG A 40 -10.58 -1.47 -1.48
N ASN A 41 -9.65 -2.14 -0.81
CA ASN A 41 -9.96 -3.05 0.30
C ASN A 41 -9.40 -2.59 1.66
N ASP A 42 -8.32 -1.81 1.69
CA ASP A 42 -7.70 -1.39 2.95
C ASP A 42 -8.27 -0.09 3.52
N LEU A 43 -8.93 0.73 2.68
CA LEU A 43 -9.41 2.04 3.07
C LEU A 43 -10.79 1.98 3.71
N SER A 44 -10.92 2.59 4.90
CA SER A 44 -12.19 2.79 5.60
C SER A 44 -12.63 4.24 5.50
N GLN A 45 -13.94 4.52 5.54
CA GLN A 45 -14.46 5.88 5.63
C GLN A 45 -14.30 6.42 7.04
N ARG A 46 -13.91 7.69 7.19
CA ARG A 46 -13.88 8.38 8.48
C ARG A 46 -15.28 8.78 8.92
N ASP A 47 -15.48 8.92 10.23
CA ASP A 47 -16.76 9.35 10.79
C ASP A 47 -16.95 10.88 10.71
N GLU A 48 -15.86 11.66 10.69
CA GLU A 48 -15.91 13.12 10.77
C GLU A 48 -16.08 13.82 9.42
N ASP A 49 -15.69 13.16 8.32
CA ASP A 49 -15.67 13.71 6.96
C ASP A 49 -15.75 12.60 5.90
N ASP A 50 -15.80 12.98 4.61
CA ASP A 50 -15.79 12.03 3.48
C ASP A 50 -14.39 11.45 3.19
N ASN A 51 -13.38 11.75 4.01
CA ASN A 51 -12.05 11.22 3.81
C ASN A 51 -11.99 9.74 4.18
N LEU A 52 -10.97 9.10 3.64
CA LEU A 52 -10.68 7.70 3.86
C LEU A 52 -9.48 7.58 4.78
N PHE A 53 -9.40 6.52 5.57
CA PHE A 53 -8.25 6.26 6.42
C PHE A 53 -7.86 4.78 6.41
N VAL A 54 -6.62 4.52 6.78
CA VAL A 54 -6.09 3.17 7.01
C VAL A 54 -5.11 3.20 8.17
N ARG A 55 -5.15 2.14 8.99
CA ARG A 55 -4.22 1.91 10.08
C ARG A 55 -3.52 0.58 9.85
N LYS A 56 -2.19 0.58 9.83
CA LYS A 56 -1.38 -0.63 9.66
C LYS A 56 -0.27 -0.66 10.69
N THR A 57 -0.02 -1.85 11.21
CA THR A 57 1.13 -2.13 12.07
C THR A 57 2.16 -2.89 11.25
N LEU A 58 3.31 -2.27 11.02
CA LEU A 58 4.44 -2.86 10.31
C LEU A 58 5.37 -3.52 11.33
N VAL A 59 5.97 -4.63 10.91
CA VAL A 59 7.04 -5.29 11.66
C VAL A 59 8.22 -5.43 10.72
N ASP A 60 9.33 -4.82 11.12
CA ASP A 60 10.60 -4.93 10.40
C ASP A 60 11.16 -6.35 10.44
N ASP A 61 11.87 -6.78 9.41
CA ASP A 61 12.50 -8.11 9.37
C ASP A 61 13.91 -8.12 10.00
N ARG A 62 14.54 -6.95 10.18
CA ARG A 62 15.90 -6.81 10.70
C ARG A 62 15.96 -6.67 12.21
N CYS A 63 15.14 -5.79 12.78
CA CYS A 63 15.13 -5.51 14.23
C CYS A 63 13.79 -5.79 14.91
N TYR A 64 12.81 -6.31 14.15
CA TYR A 64 11.47 -6.67 14.62
C TYR A 64 10.75 -5.56 15.39
N SER A 65 11.11 -4.32 15.11
CA SER A 65 10.46 -3.17 15.73
C SER A 65 9.07 -3.01 15.14
N ARG A 66 8.10 -2.74 16.02
CA ARG A 66 6.74 -2.38 15.63
C ARG A 66 6.72 -0.92 15.20
N ILE A 67 6.13 -0.66 14.05
CA ILE A 67 5.91 0.68 13.52
C ILE A 67 4.42 0.81 13.25
N GLU A 68 3.79 1.84 13.80
CA GLU A 68 2.38 2.11 13.56
C GLU A 68 2.25 3.20 12.51
N LEU A 69 1.44 2.95 11.49
CA LEU A 69 1.15 3.86 10.40
C LEU A 69 -0.34 4.15 10.40
N GLU A 70 -0.69 5.43 10.44
CA GLU A 70 -2.03 5.94 10.20
C GLU A 70 -1.96 6.90 9.01
N ALA A 71 -2.76 6.64 7.98
CA ALA A 71 -2.78 7.47 6.78
C ALA A 71 -4.21 7.87 6.45
N VAL A 72 -4.38 9.15 6.12
CA VAL A 72 -5.65 9.75 5.69
C VAL A 72 -5.54 10.10 4.22
N PHE A 73 -6.59 9.77 3.47
CA PHE A 73 -6.69 9.95 2.03
C PHE A 73 -7.95 10.75 1.70
N SER A 74 -7.90 11.53 0.62
CA SER A 74 -9.08 12.19 0.07
C SER A 74 -10.09 11.17 -0.49
N PRO A 75 -11.34 11.57 -0.81
CA PRO A 75 -12.29 10.70 -1.51
C PRO A 75 -11.75 10.19 -2.86
N LYS A 76 -10.81 10.93 -3.46
CA LYS A 76 -10.08 10.54 -4.68
C LYS A 76 -8.89 9.61 -4.43
N ARG A 77 -8.76 9.09 -3.19
CA ARG A 77 -7.69 8.19 -2.74
C ARG A 77 -6.29 8.80 -2.84
N GLN A 78 -6.18 10.12 -2.74
CA GLN A 78 -4.89 10.83 -2.70
C GLN A 78 -4.45 11.00 -1.24
N LEU A 79 -3.18 10.75 -0.93
CA LEU A 79 -2.65 10.88 0.44
C LEU A 79 -2.74 12.34 0.91
N LEU A 80 -3.42 12.59 2.02
CA LEU A 80 -3.56 13.91 2.64
C LEU A 80 -2.66 14.06 3.87
N ASN A 81 -2.66 13.04 4.73
CA ASN A 81 -1.85 12.99 5.94
C ASN A 81 -1.29 11.59 6.16
N CYS A 82 -0.11 11.48 6.78
CA CYS A 82 0.47 10.22 7.17
C CYS A 82 1.26 10.40 8.47
N GLU A 83 0.76 9.80 9.54
CA GLU A 83 1.41 9.75 10.84
C GLU A 83 2.06 8.39 11.04
N ILE A 84 3.32 8.41 11.46
CA ILE A 84 4.11 7.20 11.63
C ILE A 84 4.80 7.24 12.99
N ASN A 85 4.50 6.26 13.82
CA ASN A 85 5.16 6.03 15.10
C ASN A 85 6.20 4.90 14.95
N GLY A 86 7.45 5.17 15.32
CA GLY A 86 8.55 4.20 15.22
C GLY A 86 9.30 4.21 13.87
N GLY A 87 8.97 5.11 12.96
CA GLY A 87 9.63 5.30 11.68
C GLY A 87 9.40 6.68 11.10
N THR A 88 9.86 6.90 9.88
CA THR A 88 9.61 8.13 9.11
C THR A 88 9.16 7.79 7.70
N LEU A 89 8.21 8.57 7.18
CA LEU A 89 7.80 8.44 5.80
C LEU A 89 8.95 8.93 4.92
N VAL A 90 9.32 8.12 3.93
CA VAL A 90 10.27 8.52 2.90
C VAL A 90 9.43 9.08 1.76
N ALA A 91 9.61 10.37 1.47
CA ALA A 91 9.05 10.97 0.26
C ALA A 91 9.58 10.16 -0.92
N GLY A 92 8.68 9.47 -1.63
CA GLY A 92 9.08 8.70 -2.78
C GLY A 92 9.64 9.65 -3.82
N GLU A 93 10.93 9.50 -4.16
CA GLU A 93 11.33 9.80 -5.52
C GLU A 93 10.49 8.88 -6.41
N GLU A 94 9.71 9.51 -7.28
CA GLU A 94 8.91 8.90 -8.35
C GLU A 94 9.68 7.76 -9.01
N ASN A 95 9.49 6.53 -8.54
CA ASN A 95 9.91 5.36 -9.30
C ASN A 95 8.87 5.17 -10.40
N THR A 96 9.10 5.91 -11.49
CA THR A 96 8.57 5.65 -12.82
C THR A 96 8.52 4.14 -13.02
N THR A 97 7.31 3.63 -13.13
CA THR A 97 7.08 2.24 -13.51
C THR A 97 7.64 2.11 -14.93
N THR A 98 8.89 1.64 -15.03
CA THR A 98 9.48 1.22 -16.30
C THR A 98 8.70 -0.02 -16.72
N SER A 99 7.63 0.21 -17.47
CA SER A 99 6.96 -0.79 -18.29
C SER A 99 7.99 -1.30 -19.30
N THR A 100 8.63 -2.41 -18.97
CA THR A 100 9.61 -3.06 -19.84
C THR A 100 8.86 -4.09 -20.69
N ARG A 101 8.77 -3.77 -21.98
CA ARG A 101 8.65 -4.61 -23.20
C ARG A 101 7.78 -5.86 -23.19
#